data_AF-A0A351RTV9-F1
#
_entry.id   AF-A0A351RTV9-F1
#
_cell.length_a   1.000
_cell.length_b   1.000
_cell.length_c   1.000
_cell.angle_alpha   90.00
_cell.angle_beta   90.00
_cell.angle_gamma   90.00
#
_symmetry.space_group_name_H-M   'P 1'
#
loop_
_entity.id
_entity.type
_entity.pdbx_description
1 polymer ?
#
loop_
_entity_poly.entity_id
_entity_poly.type
_entity_poly.pdbx_seq_one_letter_code
_entity_poly.pdbx_strand_id
1 'polypeptide(L)'
;MEHINWNSEKSLMLKESRGICFEDIVFNIAKGDILDDYQHPNQQRYPDQRIMIISINNYAYLVSYIENEDEIFLKTIIPSRNATEKYIGGKI
;
A
#
# COMPACT_ATOMS: atom_id res chain seq x y z
N MET A 1 9.89 16.60 4.43
CA MET A 1 9.90 15.72 3.24
C MET A 1 9.63 14.34 3.80
N GLU A 2 8.45 13.78 3.55
CA GLU A 2 8.14 12.43 4.03
C GLU A 2 9.06 11.44 3.32
N HIS A 3 10.07 10.94 4.03
CA HIS A 3 10.94 9.90 3.50
C HIS A 3 10.14 8.59 3.49
N ILE A 4 9.90 8.01 2.31
CA ILE A 4 9.30 6.68 2.23
C ILE A 4 10.41 5.64 2.33
N ASN A 5 10.25 4.71 3.28
CA ASN A 5 11.25 3.71 3.60
C ASN A 5 10.63 2.31 3.72
N TRP A 6 11.45 1.29 3.55
CA TRP A 6 11.03 -0.11 3.64
C TRP A 6 12.24 -1.03 3.88
N ASN A 7 11.95 -2.25 4.35
CA ASN A 7 12.97 -3.30 4.39
C ASN A 7 13.17 -3.90 2.97
N SER A 8 14.38 -3.80 2.42
CA SER A 8 14.68 -4.25 1.06
C SER A 8 14.53 -5.75 0.85
N GLU A 9 14.91 -6.59 1.82
CA GLU A 9 14.72 -8.04 1.75
C GLU A 9 13.24 -8.39 1.63
N LYS A 10 12.39 -7.71 2.40
CA LYS A 10 10.94 -7.86 2.33
C LYS A 10 10.38 -7.41 0.98
N SER A 11 10.91 -6.33 0.40
CA SER A 11 10.53 -5.89 -0.96
C SER A 11 10.80 -7.00 -1.97
N LEU A 12 11.99 -7.61 -1.89
CA LEU A 12 12.39 -8.70 -2.77
C LEU A 12 11.49 -9.93 -2.59
N MET A 13 11.20 -10.32 -1.34
CA MET A 13 10.29 -11.44 -1.06
C MET A 13 8.88 -11.20 -1.62
N LEU A 14 8.35 -9.97 -1.52
CA LEU A 14 7.06 -9.62 -2.10
C LEU A 14 7.11 -9.71 -3.63
N LYS A 15 8.21 -9.26 -4.24
CA LYS A 15 8.43 -9.36 -5.69
C LYS A 15 8.39 -10.81 -6.17
N GLU A 16 9.13 -11.69 -5.49
CA GLU A 16 9.20 -13.11 -5.86
C GLU A 16 7.88 -13.84 -5.64
N SER A 17 7.19 -13.57 -4.53
CA SER A 17 5.97 -14.30 -4.15
C SER A 17 4.68 -13.75 -4.76
N ARG A 18 4.61 -12.45 -5.05
CA ARG A 18 3.39 -11.75 -5.48
C ARG A 18 3.55 -10.95 -6.77
N GLY A 19 4.76 -10.87 -7.32
CA GLY A 19 5.04 -10.10 -8.53
C GLY A 19 4.99 -8.59 -8.34
N ILE A 20 5.05 -8.09 -7.10
CA ILE A 20 4.97 -6.66 -6.77
C ILE A 20 5.92 -6.31 -5.61
N CYS A 21 6.56 -5.14 -5.67
CA CYS A 21 7.51 -4.68 -4.66
C CYS A 21 7.22 -3.24 -4.20
N PHE A 22 7.96 -2.76 -3.19
CA PHE A 22 7.73 -1.43 -2.63
C PHE A 22 8.13 -0.29 -3.57
N GLU A 23 9.08 -0.53 -4.47
CA GLU A 23 9.43 0.41 -5.53
C GLU A 23 8.24 0.67 -6.47
N ASP A 24 7.43 -0.36 -6.77
CA ASP A 24 6.20 -0.20 -7.54
C ASP A 24 5.20 0.68 -6.79
N ILE A 25 5.08 0.51 -5.47
CA ILE A 25 4.21 1.35 -4.62
C ILE A 25 4.64 2.80 -4.68
N VAL A 26 5.92 3.09 -4.44
CA VAL A 26 6.46 4.47 -4.44
C VAL A 26 6.23 5.13 -5.80
N PHE A 27 6.45 4.39 -6.90
CA PHE A 27 6.19 4.89 -8.24
C PHE A 27 4.72 5.28 -8.45
N ASN A 28 3.77 4.45 -8.00
CA ASN A 28 2.33 4.73 -8.15
C ASN A 28 1.84 5.81 -7.17
N ILE A 29 2.43 5.92 -5.97
CA ILE A 29 2.21 7.07 -5.06
C ILE A 29 2.61 8.37 -5.78
N ALA A 30 3.81 8.42 -6.37
CA ALA A 30 4.31 9.60 -7.07
C ALA A 30 3.46 9.99 -8.29
N LYS A 31 2.79 9.01 -8.91
CA LYS A 31 1.83 9.24 -10.01
C LYS A 31 0.46 9.75 -9.56
N GLY A 32 0.14 9.67 -8.27
CA GLY A 32 -1.18 10.00 -7.74
C GLY A 32 -2.21 8.87 -7.87
N ASP A 33 -1.76 7.61 -7.97
CA ASP A 33 -2.63 6.43 -8.12
C ASP A 33 -3.20 5.92 -6.77
N ILE A 34 -3.18 6.76 -5.72
CA ILE A 34 -3.80 6.48 -4.43
C ILE A 34 -5.32 6.65 -4.57
N LEU A 35 -6.07 5.61 -4.20
CA LEU A 35 -7.53 5.57 -4.25
C LEU A 35 -8.18 5.92 -2.91
N ASP A 36 -7.52 5.57 -1.81
CA ASP A 36 -7.99 5.82 -0.44
C ASP A 36 -6.83 5.69 0.55
N ASP A 37 -6.97 6.29 1.73
CA ASP A 37 -6.01 6.18 2.82
C ASP A 37 -6.71 6.30 4.18
N TYR A 38 -6.63 5.26 5.00
CA TYR A 38 -7.38 5.17 6.25
C TYR A 38 -6.64 4.39 7.34
N GLN A 39 -7.00 4.66 8.60
CA GLN A 39 -6.47 3.92 9.74
C GLN A 39 -6.92 2.46 9.74
N HIS A 40 -6.02 1.53 10.09
CA HIS A 40 -6.36 0.12 10.21
C HIS A 40 -7.57 -0.06 11.16
N PRO A 41 -8.64 -0.78 10.78
CA PRO A 41 -9.89 -0.81 11.54
C PRO A 41 -9.73 -1.42 12.95
N ASN A 42 -8.72 -2.28 13.14
CA ASN A 42 -8.36 -2.84 14.43
C ASN A 42 -7.09 -2.16 14.98
N GLN A 43 -7.21 -0.96 15.51
CA GLN A 43 -6.10 -0.22 16.12
C GLN A 43 -5.59 -0.86 17.43
N GLN A 44 -6.43 -1.61 18.15
CA GLN A 44 -5.98 -2.33 19.35
C GLN A 44 -4.90 -3.37 19.03
N ARG A 45 -5.04 -4.06 17.88
CA ARG A 45 -4.07 -5.06 17.43
C ARG A 45 -2.95 -4.48 16.57
N TYR A 46 -3.24 -3.40 15.84
CA TYR A 46 -2.32 -2.75 14.90
C TYR A 46 -2.26 -1.25 15.19
N PRO A 47 -1.66 -0.85 16.32
CA PRO A 47 -1.56 0.55 16.70
C PRO A 47 -0.77 1.34 15.65
N ASP A 48 -1.26 2.54 15.36
CA ASP A 48 -0.68 3.54 14.44
C ASP A 48 -0.52 3.06 12.99
N GLN A 49 -1.06 1.87 12.67
CA GLN A 49 -1.00 1.33 11.34
C GLN A 49 -2.12 1.93 10.48
N ARG A 50 -1.72 2.36 9.28
CA ARG A 50 -2.60 2.89 8.23
C ARG A 50 -2.59 1.96 7.01
N ILE A 51 -3.58 2.13 6.16
CA ILE A 51 -3.75 1.39 4.92
C ILE A 51 -3.98 2.39 3.79
N MET A 52 -3.05 2.44 2.85
CA MET A 52 -3.23 3.07 1.55
C MET A 52 -3.82 2.05 0.57
N ILE A 53 -4.78 2.46 -0.25
CA ILE A 53 -5.27 1.69 -1.39
C ILE A 53 -4.66 2.27 -2.65
N ILE A 54 -3.90 1.46 -3.40
CA ILE A 54 -3.22 1.90 -4.62
C ILE A 54 -3.76 1.13 -5.82
N SER A 55 -4.08 1.86 -6.89
CA SER A 55 -4.43 1.28 -8.19
C SER A 55 -3.18 0.97 -8.98
N ILE A 56 -2.98 -0.29 -9.36
CA ILE A 56 -1.87 -0.70 -10.24
C ILE A 56 -2.44 -1.62 -11.31
N ASN A 57 -2.31 -1.22 -12.58
CA ASN A 57 -2.82 -1.98 -13.73
C ASN A 57 -4.31 -2.41 -13.57
N ASN A 58 -5.16 -1.47 -13.13
CA ASN A 58 -6.59 -1.70 -12.90
C ASN A 58 -6.91 -2.74 -11.81
N TYR A 59 -5.98 -2.98 -10.88
CA TYR A 59 -6.17 -3.81 -9.71
C TYR A 59 -5.76 -3.06 -8.43
N ALA A 60 -6.54 -3.19 -7.36
CA ALA A 60 -6.29 -2.48 -6.12
C ALA A 60 -5.44 -3.30 -5.15
N TYR A 61 -4.47 -2.63 -4.55
CA TYR A 61 -3.56 -3.18 -3.55
C TYR A 61 -3.71 -2.43 -2.24
N LEU A 62 -3.82 -3.16 -1.14
CA LEU A 62 -3.75 -2.62 0.22
C LEU A 62 -2.28 -2.57 0.63
N VAL A 63 -1.82 -1.39 0.96
CA VAL A 63 -0.47 -1.12 1.39
C VAL A 63 -0.52 -0.71 2.85
N SER A 64 -0.08 -1.60 3.74
CA SER A 64 0.01 -1.27 5.16
C SER A 64 1.30 -0.51 5.43
N TYR A 65 1.20 0.56 6.21
CA TYR A 65 2.34 1.36 6.60
C TYR A 65 2.13 1.95 8.00
N ILE A 66 3.21 2.45 8.57
CA ILE A 66 3.18 3.33 9.74
C ILE A 66 3.83 4.65 9.32
N GLU A 67 3.41 5.73 9.95
CA GLU A 67 3.92 7.08 9.67
C GLU A 67 4.27 7.73 11.01
N ASN A 68 5.44 8.34 11.06
CA ASN A 68 5.88 9.17 12.18
C ASN A 68 6.33 10.54 11.65
N GLU A 69 6.91 11.38 12.50
CA GLU A 69 7.31 12.75 12.12
C GLU A 69 8.40 12.80 11.03
N ASP A 70 9.13 11.70 10.81
CA ASP A 70 10.31 11.64 9.93
C ASP A 70 10.05 10.82 8.64
N GLU A 71 9.31 9.71 8.74
CA GLU A 71 9.17 8.75 7.64
C GLU A 71 7.81 8.04 7.56
N ILE A 72 7.50 7.57 6.34
CA ILE A 72 6.48 6.57 6.05
C ILE A 72 7.19 5.23 5.86
N PHE A 73 6.92 4.26 6.73
CA PHE A 73 7.52 2.93 6.65
C PHE A 73 6.52 1.89 6.11
N LEU A 74 6.80 1.35 4.92
CA LEU A 74 5.94 0.38 4.25
C LEU A 74 6.14 -1.03 4.83
N LYS A 75 5.04 -1.66 5.25
CA LYS A 75 5.05 -2.96 5.94
C LYS A 75 4.66 -4.13 5.04
N THR A 76 3.66 -4.00 4.18
CA THR A 76 3.24 -5.10 3.28
C THR A 76 2.36 -4.60 2.14
N ILE A 77 2.27 -5.39 1.08
CA ILE A 77 1.42 -5.18 -0.09
C ILE A 77 0.50 -6.39 -0.23
N ILE A 78 -0.81 -6.17 -0.24
CA ILE A 78 -1.83 -7.23 -0.33
C ILE A 78 -2.74 -6.95 -1.52
N PRO A 79 -2.75 -7.80 -2.58
CA PRO A 79 -3.75 -7.67 -3.63
C PRO A 79 -5.16 -7.90 -3.05
N SER A 80 -6.13 -7.05 -3.40
CA SER A 80 -7.48 -7.18 -2.87
C SER A 80 -8.54 -7.02 -3.96
N ARG A 81 -9.18 -8.14 -4.27
CA ARG A 81 -10.36 -8.17 -5.14
C ARG A 81 -11.48 -7.28 -4.60
N ASN A 82 -11.74 -7.30 -3.29
CA ASN A 82 -12.80 -6.49 -2.69
C ASN A 82 -12.52 -4.99 -2.84
N ALA A 83 -11.25 -4.58 -2.70
CA ALA A 83 -10.88 -3.19 -2.96
C ALA A 83 -10.98 -2.86 -4.45
N THR A 84 -10.59 -3.77 -5.34
CA THR A 84 -10.76 -3.58 -6.78
C THR A 84 -12.24 -3.35 -7.12
N GLU A 85 -13.15 -4.19 -6.63
CA GLU A 85 -14.58 -4.02 -6.86
C GLU A 85 -15.10 -2.69 -6.28
N LYS A 86 -14.67 -2.31 -5.07
CA LYS A 86 -15.11 -1.08 -4.40
C LYS A 86 -14.61 0.21 -5.08
N TYR A 87 -13.32 0.26 -5.44
CA TYR A 87 -12.67 1.51 -5.87
C TYR A 87 -12.43 1.60 -7.39
N ILE A 88 -12.40 0.47 -8.08
CA ILE A 88 -12.14 0.40 -9.54
C ILE A 88 -13.37 -0.11 -10.29
N GLY A 89 -14.11 -1.07 -9.72
CA GLY A 89 -15.24 -1.79 -10.36
C GLY A 89 -16.44 -0.94 -10.77
N GLY A 90 -16.45 0.36 -10.47
CA GLY A 90 -17.42 1.33 -10.99
C GLY A 90 -17.06 1.97 -12.32
N LYS A 91 -15.89 1.68 -12.91
CA LYS A 91 -15.50 2.14 -14.26
C LYS A 91 -15.82 1.05 -15.29
N ILE A 92 -17.08 1.02 -15.75
CA ILE A 92 -17.46 0.48 -17.06
C ILE A 92 -17.76 1.69 -17.95
#